data_AF-A0A6N7YVS9-F1
#
_entry.id   AF-A0A6N7YVS9-F1
#
_cell.length_a   1.000
_cell.length_b   1.000
_cell.length_c   1.000
_cell.angle_alpha   90.00
_cell.angle_beta   90.00
_cell.angle_gamma   90.00
#
_symmetry.space_group_name_H-M   'P 1'
#
loop_
_entity.id
_entity.type
_entity.pdbx_description
1 polymer ?
#
loop_
_entity_poly.entity_id
_entity_poly.type
_entity_poly.pdbx_seq_one_letter_code
_entity_poly.pdbx_strand_id
1 'polypeptide(L)'
;MKGIAALVAIGVAVTITVLVLAIIRTHDDVSDDLARCIEQGDAAIVRGPDLLGPLRADLANGFAPRVLRRYRLGENGAVLLEGTGYRVLALDGRNGPSLEGEVALRIFRDPSEFAVVGVERDPMKGVLAGCASLQE
;
A
#
# COMPACT_ATOMS: atom_id res chain seq x y z
N MET A 1 -49.72 -2.75 38.86
CA MET A 1 -49.90 -2.32 37.45
C MET A 1 -48.68 -1.47 37.10
N LYS A 2 -47.72 -2.04 36.35
CA LYS A 2 -47.46 -1.69 34.92
C LYS A 2 -47.24 -0.18 34.77
N GLY A 3 -46.00 0.28 34.72
CA GLY A 3 -45.33 0.66 33.46
C GLY A 3 -45.66 2.13 33.16
N ILE A 4 -44.69 3.02 32.94
CA ILE A 4 -44.10 3.26 31.62
C ILE A 4 -42.75 3.94 31.82
N ALA A 5 -41.74 3.33 31.19
CA ALA A 5 -40.42 3.89 30.96
C ALA A 5 -40.44 4.84 29.74
N ALA A 6 -39.30 5.51 29.54
CA ALA A 6 -38.79 6.07 28.28
C ALA A 6 -39.10 7.54 28.00
N LEU A 7 -38.04 8.37 28.02
CA LEU A 7 -37.37 8.84 26.79
C LEU A 7 -36.21 9.78 27.15
N VAL A 8 -35.03 9.21 27.35
CA VAL A 8 -33.76 9.94 27.19
C VAL A 8 -32.81 9.01 26.46
N ALA A 9 -32.83 9.04 25.13
CA ALA A 9 -31.79 8.43 24.32
C ALA A 9 -31.85 8.95 22.89
N ILE A 10 -30.67 9.00 22.27
CA ILE A 10 -30.38 9.20 20.85
C ILE A 10 -30.22 10.68 20.48
N GLY A 11 -29.00 11.18 20.66
CA GLY A 11 -28.63 12.49 20.17
C GLY A 11 -27.16 12.70 19.83
N VAL A 12 -26.28 11.69 19.80
CA VAL A 12 -24.91 11.83 19.21
C VAL A 12 -24.35 10.46 18.82
N ALA A 13 -24.69 9.92 17.64
CA ALA A 13 -24.04 8.69 17.13
C ALA A 13 -24.11 8.50 15.61
N VAL A 14 -24.41 9.53 14.81
CA VAL A 14 -24.68 9.34 13.36
C VAL A 14 -23.68 10.06 12.45
N THR A 15 -22.90 11.03 12.95
CA THR A 15 -21.97 11.80 12.10
C THR A 15 -20.59 11.17 11.92
N ILE A 16 -20.13 10.31 12.84
CA ILE A 16 -18.80 9.69 12.72
C ILE A 16 -18.80 8.51 11.75
N THR A 17 -19.93 7.80 11.63
CA THR A 17 -20.02 6.56 10.84
C THR A 17 -19.87 6.80 9.34
N VAL A 18 -20.39 7.93 8.82
CA VAL A 18 -20.34 8.25 7.39
C VAL A 18 -18.91 8.64 6.96
N LEU A 19 -18.19 9.40 7.79
CA LEU A 19 -16.83 9.84 7.48
C LEU A 19 -15.87 8.64 7.45
N VAL A 20 -15.98 7.75 8.44
CA VAL A 20 -15.18 6.52 8.47
C VAL A 20 -15.48 5.68 7.22
N LEU A 21 -16.74 5.37 6.92
CA LEU A 21 -17.12 4.57 5.74
C LEU A 21 -16.61 5.13 4.39
N ALA A 22 -16.61 6.46 4.23
CA ALA A 22 -16.08 7.09 3.02
C ALA A 22 -14.56 6.88 2.90
N ILE A 23 -13.82 7.09 4.00
CA ILE A 23 -12.37 6.83 4.08
C ILE A 23 -12.07 5.34 3.84
N ILE A 24 -12.95 4.45 4.32
CA ILE A 24 -12.78 3.01 4.13
C ILE A 24 -12.81 2.65 2.65
N ARG A 25 -13.84 3.10 1.94
CA ARG A 25 -14.04 2.75 0.52
C ARG A 25 -12.92 3.31 -0.36
N THR A 26 -12.54 4.57 -0.18
CA THR A 26 -11.50 5.19 -1.01
C THR A 26 -10.14 4.51 -0.86
N HIS A 27 -9.83 3.98 0.33
CA HIS A 27 -8.58 3.27 0.56
C HIS A 27 -8.55 1.94 -0.20
N ASP A 28 -9.63 1.17 -0.12
CA ASP A 28 -9.73 -0.15 -0.74
C ASP A 28 -9.78 -0.05 -2.28
N ASP A 29 -10.47 0.97 -2.80
CA ASP A 29 -10.56 1.26 -4.24
C ASP A 29 -9.18 1.55 -4.87
N VAL A 30 -8.35 2.39 -4.22
CA VAL A 30 -7.00 2.72 -4.72
C VAL A 30 -6.09 1.50 -4.73
N SER A 31 -6.13 0.67 -3.69
CA SER A 31 -5.34 -0.57 -3.66
C SER A 31 -5.74 -1.55 -4.76
N ASP A 32 -7.04 -1.71 -5.01
CA ASP A 32 -7.56 -2.64 -6.01
C ASP A 32 -7.26 -2.17 -7.43
N ASP A 33 -7.42 -0.88 -7.71
CA ASP A 33 -7.12 -0.30 -9.03
C ASP A 33 -5.62 -0.31 -9.32
N LEU A 34 -4.79 -0.01 -8.33
CA LEU A 34 -3.33 -0.10 -8.45
C LEU A 34 -2.89 -1.55 -8.70
N ALA A 35 -3.40 -2.51 -7.92
CA ALA A 35 -3.07 -3.92 -8.09
C ALA A 35 -3.47 -4.42 -9.49
N ARG A 36 -4.68 -4.07 -9.95
CA ARG A 36 -5.17 -4.43 -11.29
C ARG A 36 -4.29 -3.85 -12.40
N CYS A 37 -3.86 -2.60 -12.27
CA CYS A 37 -2.96 -1.97 -13.24
C CYS A 37 -1.60 -2.70 -13.31
N ILE A 38 -1.03 -3.04 -12.15
CA ILE A 38 0.26 -3.74 -12.06
C ILE A 38 0.16 -5.13 -12.73
N GLU A 39 -0.89 -5.88 -12.43
CA GLU A 39 -1.13 -7.21 -13.01
C GLU A 39 -1.34 -7.14 -14.53
N GLN A 40 -2.09 -6.15 -15.02
CA GLN A 40 -2.27 -5.93 -16.47
C GLN A 40 -0.98 -5.49 -17.17
N GLY A 41 -0.09 -4.80 -16.45
CA GLY A 41 1.19 -4.33 -16.96
C GLY A 41 2.30 -5.37 -16.98
N ASP A 42 2.04 -6.64 -16.66
CA ASP A 42 3.06 -7.71 -16.61
C ASP A 42 4.13 -7.46 -15.53
N ALA A 43 3.75 -6.80 -14.44
CA ALA A 43 4.49 -6.72 -13.19
C ALA A 43 3.84 -7.61 -12.13
N ALA A 44 4.59 -8.02 -11.10
CA ALA A 44 4.13 -9.00 -10.14
C ALA A 44 3.67 -8.35 -8.83
N ILE A 45 2.52 -8.79 -8.30
CA ILE A 45 2.09 -8.48 -6.93
C ILE A 45 2.74 -9.47 -5.96
N VAL A 46 3.32 -8.93 -4.90
CA VAL A 46 4.04 -9.66 -3.86
C VAL A 46 3.16 -9.78 -2.63
N ARG A 47 2.81 -11.01 -2.25
CA ARG A 47 2.07 -11.32 -1.01
C ARG A 47 2.95 -11.98 0.05
N GLY A 48 4.18 -12.32 -0.29
CA GLY A 48 5.15 -13.00 0.57
C GLY A 48 6.58 -12.80 0.06
N PRO A 49 7.60 -13.07 0.88
CA PRO A 49 8.98 -12.67 0.60
C PRO A 49 9.64 -13.39 -0.59
N ASP A 50 9.06 -14.48 -1.09
CA ASP A 50 9.65 -15.33 -2.15
C ASP A 50 9.87 -14.58 -3.47
N LEU A 51 9.00 -13.61 -3.79
CA LEU A 51 9.12 -12.81 -5.00
C LEU A 51 10.11 -11.63 -4.86
N LEU A 52 10.68 -11.43 -3.66
CA LEU A 52 11.65 -10.38 -3.33
C LEU A 52 13.10 -10.88 -3.37
N GLY A 53 13.39 -11.97 -4.09
CA GLY A 53 14.73 -12.54 -4.22
C GLY A 53 15.86 -11.51 -4.51
N PRO A 54 15.71 -10.62 -5.51
CA PRO A 54 16.69 -9.57 -5.78
C PRO A 54 16.86 -8.57 -4.62
N LEU A 55 15.75 -8.13 -4.01
CA LEU A 55 15.79 -7.26 -2.83
C LEU A 55 16.53 -7.92 -1.65
N ARG A 56 16.28 -9.22 -1.42
CA ARG A 56 16.99 -10.01 -0.42
C ARG A 56 18.50 -10.02 -0.70
N ALA A 57 18.89 -10.16 -1.96
CA ALA A 57 20.30 -10.19 -2.35
C ALA A 57 20.96 -8.83 -2.11
N ASP A 58 20.33 -7.72 -2.48
CA ASP A 58 20.86 -6.37 -2.21
C ASP A 58 21.03 -6.16 -0.69
N LEU A 59 19.97 -6.42 0.10
CA LEU A 59 20.02 -6.24 1.56
C LEU A 59 21.08 -7.12 2.23
N ALA A 60 21.22 -8.38 1.80
CA ALA A 60 22.24 -9.30 2.33
C ALA A 60 23.67 -8.85 2.03
N ASN A 61 23.87 -8.12 0.94
CA ASN A 61 25.15 -7.53 0.55
C ASN A 61 25.37 -6.12 1.12
N GLY A 62 24.45 -5.61 1.96
CA GLY A 62 24.52 -4.27 2.53
C GLY A 62 24.13 -3.14 1.56
N PHE A 63 23.55 -3.47 0.40
CA PHE A 63 23.02 -2.50 -0.54
C PHE A 63 21.57 -2.16 -0.17
N ALA A 64 21.33 -0.88 0.11
CA ALA A 64 19.98 -0.37 0.33
C ALA A 64 19.40 0.11 -1.01
N PRO A 65 18.20 -0.33 -1.40
CA PRO A 65 17.50 0.21 -2.56
C PRO A 65 17.30 1.72 -2.41
N ARG A 66 17.47 2.45 -3.51
CA ARG A 66 17.27 3.90 -3.54
C ARG A 66 15.79 4.22 -3.63
N VAL A 67 15.32 5.21 -2.87
CA VAL A 67 14.01 5.83 -3.09
C VAL A 67 14.06 6.62 -4.40
N LEU A 68 13.32 6.18 -5.41
CA LEU A 68 13.16 6.90 -6.67
C LEU A 68 12.15 8.03 -6.53
N ARG A 69 10.99 7.71 -5.98
CA ARG A 69 9.87 8.62 -5.89
C ARG A 69 8.93 8.22 -4.77
N ARG A 70 8.33 9.24 -4.14
CA ARG A 70 7.20 9.11 -3.23
C ARG A 70 5.97 9.66 -3.94
N TYR A 71 4.84 9.00 -3.75
CA TYR A 71 3.56 9.35 -4.33
C TYR A 71 2.53 9.57 -3.23
N ARG A 72 1.50 10.35 -3.54
CA ARG A 72 0.29 10.44 -2.73
C ARG A 72 -0.89 10.05 -3.60
N LEU A 73 -1.40 8.84 -3.40
CA LEU A 73 -2.45 8.21 -4.19
C LEU A 73 -3.76 8.31 -3.41
N GLY A 74 -4.52 9.37 -3.67
CA GLY A 74 -5.63 9.77 -2.80
C GLY A 74 -5.14 10.10 -1.38
N GLU A 75 -5.63 9.36 -0.40
CA GLU A 75 -5.20 9.51 1.01
C GLU A 75 -3.96 8.68 1.37
N ASN A 76 -3.58 7.73 0.50
CA ASN A 76 -2.51 6.77 0.75
C ASN A 76 -1.16 7.30 0.25
N GLY A 77 -0.09 6.98 0.98
CA GLY A 77 1.27 7.15 0.52
C GLY A 77 1.75 5.95 -0.28
N ALA A 78 2.59 6.17 -1.28
CA ALA A 78 3.36 5.08 -1.90
C ALA A 78 4.82 5.47 -2.08
N VAL A 79 5.70 4.47 -2.08
CA VAL A 79 7.14 4.65 -2.34
C VAL A 79 7.59 3.68 -3.42
N LEU A 80 8.28 4.22 -4.42
CA LEU A 80 8.97 3.46 -5.44
C LEU A 80 10.45 3.40 -5.10
N LEU A 81 10.95 2.19 -4.93
CA LEU A 81 12.34 1.86 -4.66
C LEU A 81 12.98 1.25 -5.91
N GLU A 82 14.27 1.47 -6.09
CA GLU A 82 15.09 0.87 -7.14
C GLU A 82 16.32 0.23 -6.53
N GLY A 83 16.54 -1.03 -6.88
CA GLY A 83 17.77 -1.75 -6.58
C GLY A 83 18.39 -2.31 -7.86
N THR A 84 19.26 -3.31 -7.71
CA THR A 84 20.02 -3.86 -8.83
C THR A 84 19.14 -4.75 -9.71
N GLY A 85 18.58 -4.20 -10.79
CA GLY A 85 17.78 -4.92 -11.78
C GLY A 85 16.32 -5.18 -11.36
N TYR A 86 15.82 -4.40 -10.41
CA TYR A 86 14.42 -4.45 -9.98
C TYR A 86 13.94 -3.11 -9.40
N ARG A 87 12.62 -2.96 -9.35
CA ARG A 87 11.92 -1.88 -8.65
C ARG A 87 10.83 -2.46 -7.80
N VAL A 88 10.58 -1.84 -6.66
CA VAL A 88 9.51 -2.21 -5.75
C VAL A 88 8.66 -0.99 -5.47
N LEU A 89 7.36 -1.10 -5.70
CA LEU A 89 6.37 -0.11 -5.28
C LEU A 89 5.66 -0.67 -4.06
N ALA A 90 5.65 0.10 -2.97
CA ALA A 90 4.87 -0.23 -1.79
C ALA A 90 3.85 0.89 -1.52
N LEU A 91 2.58 0.51 -1.39
CA LEU A 91 1.48 1.36 -0.96
C LEU A 91 1.27 1.16 0.54
N ASP A 92 1.17 2.26 1.30
CA ASP A 92 0.79 2.14 2.71
C ASP A 92 -0.63 1.58 2.85
N GLY A 93 -0.85 0.87 3.95
CA GLY A 93 -2.18 0.44 4.35
C GLY A 93 -2.74 1.36 5.45
N ARG A 94 -4.05 1.26 5.72
CA ARG A 94 -4.75 2.05 6.75
C ARG A 94 -4.08 2.02 8.13
N ASN A 95 -3.49 0.87 8.49
CA ASN A 95 -2.66 0.69 9.68
C ASN A 95 -1.29 0.11 9.30
N GLY A 96 -0.87 0.39 8.07
CA GLY A 96 0.35 -0.16 7.50
C GLY A 96 1.59 0.50 8.10
N PRO A 97 2.75 -0.11 7.87
CA PRO A 97 4.01 0.41 8.36
C PRO A 97 4.34 1.73 7.66
N SER A 98 5.01 2.64 8.38
CA SER A 98 5.47 3.91 7.81
C SER A 98 6.34 3.71 6.56
N LEU A 99 6.19 4.55 5.55
CA LEU A 99 7.05 4.55 4.35
C LEU A 99 8.37 5.31 4.53
N GLU A 100 8.66 5.82 5.73
CA GLU A 100 9.91 6.52 6.06
C GLU A 100 10.96 5.60 6.66
N GLY A 101 12.24 5.95 6.57
CA GLY A 101 13.35 5.16 7.15
C GLY A 101 13.59 3.83 6.43
N GLU A 102 13.73 2.74 7.18
CA GLU A 102 14.08 1.39 6.67
C GLU A 102 12.90 0.67 6.00
N VAL A 103 12.27 1.31 5.01
CA VAL A 103 11.09 0.78 4.32
C VAL A 103 11.43 -0.49 3.52
N ALA A 104 12.60 -0.56 2.89
CA ALA A 104 13.05 -1.73 2.13
C ALA A 104 13.14 -3.00 3.01
N LEU A 105 13.68 -2.87 4.22
CA LEU A 105 13.79 -3.99 5.16
C LEU A 105 12.42 -4.48 5.63
N ARG A 106 11.48 -3.56 5.85
CA ARG A 106 10.10 -3.91 6.24
C ARG A 106 9.34 -4.60 5.12
N ILE A 107 9.42 -4.08 3.89
CA ILE A 107 8.83 -4.75 2.71
C ILE A 107 9.39 -6.17 2.58
N PHE A 108 10.69 -6.36 2.77
CA PHE A 108 11.30 -7.70 2.71
C PHE A 108 10.82 -8.63 3.84
N ARG A 109 10.71 -8.11 5.07
CA ARG A 109 10.34 -8.90 6.25
C ARG A 109 8.89 -9.35 6.21
N ASP A 110 7.98 -8.42 5.95
CA ASP A 110 6.54 -8.71 5.91
C ASP A 110 5.84 -7.82 4.88
N PRO A 111 5.83 -8.23 3.59
CA PRO A 111 5.14 -7.47 2.55
C PRO A 111 3.62 -7.43 2.74
N SER A 112 3.04 -8.29 3.59
CA SER A 112 1.60 -8.35 3.83
C SER A 112 1.07 -7.22 4.73
N GLU A 113 1.97 -6.51 5.43
CA GLU A 113 1.60 -5.32 6.21
C GLU A 113 1.27 -4.10 5.33
N PHE A 114 1.63 -4.15 4.04
CA PHE A 114 1.36 -3.11 3.05
C PHE A 114 0.08 -3.44 2.27
N ALA A 115 -0.65 -2.42 1.83
CA ALA A 115 -1.86 -2.63 1.04
C ALA A 115 -1.55 -3.28 -0.31
N VAL A 116 -0.47 -2.82 -0.96
CA VAL A 116 0.03 -3.36 -2.23
C VAL A 116 1.55 -3.32 -2.22
N VAL A 117 2.17 -4.43 -2.61
CA VAL A 117 3.59 -4.48 -2.98
C VAL A 117 3.72 -5.00 -4.40
N GLY A 118 4.13 -4.14 -5.32
CA GLY A 118 4.43 -4.50 -6.71
C GLY A 118 5.93 -4.64 -6.92
N VAL A 119 6.36 -5.63 -7.69
CA VAL A 119 7.75 -5.79 -8.14
C VAL A 119 7.80 -5.85 -9.66
N GLU A 120 8.74 -5.08 -10.22
CA GLU A 120 9.13 -5.13 -11.61
C GLU A 120 10.60 -5.58 -11.66
N ARG A 121 10.94 -6.41 -12.64
CA ARG A 121 12.29 -6.94 -12.84
C ARG A 121 12.76 -6.63 -14.25
N ASP A 122 14.06 -6.66 -14.44
CA ASP A 122 14.64 -6.38 -15.75
C ASP A 122 14.08 -7.30 -16.86
N PRO A 123 13.73 -6.75 -18.04
CA PRO A 123 13.83 -5.33 -18.39
C PRO A 123 12.73 -4.47 -17.74
N MET A 124 13.12 -3.35 -17.13
CA MET A 124 12.18 -2.41 -16.49
C MET A 124 11.35 -1.67 -17.55
N LYS A 125 10.06 -1.99 -17.64
CA LYS A 125 9.10 -1.36 -18.56
C LYS A 125 8.50 -0.07 -17.99
N GLY A 126 8.72 0.21 -16.71
CA GLY A 126 8.19 1.39 -16.02
C GLY A 126 6.74 1.23 -15.55
N VAL A 127 6.26 -0.01 -15.45
CA VAL A 127 4.86 -0.34 -15.13
C VAL A 127 4.47 0.22 -13.77
N LEU A 128 5.30 0.01 -12.75
CA LEU A 128 5.01 0.45 -11.39
C LEU A 128 4.89 1.99 -11.30
N ALA A 129 5.82 2.70 -11.94
CA ALA A 129 5.80 4.16 -11.97
C ALA A 129 4.60 4.69 -12.77
N GLY A 130 4.26 4.05 -13.88
CA GLY A 130 3.09 4.38 -14.70
C GLY A 130 1.78 4.20 -13.94
N CYS A 131 1.58 3.02 -13.33
CA CYS A 131 0.39 2.71 -12.56
C CYS A 131 0.22 3.66 -11.35
N ALA A 132 1.30 3.97 -10.63
CA ALA A 132 1.23 4.94 -9.52
C ALA A 132 0.87 6.35 -10.02
N SER A 133 1.42 6.78 -11.16
CA SER A 133 1.15 8.14 -11.69
C SER A 133 -0.27 8.32 -12.24
N LEU A 134 -0.97 7.23 -12.58
CA LEU A 134 -2.39 7.27 -12.98
C LEU A 134 -3.35 7.48 -11.80
N GLN A 135 -2.86 7.31 -10.57
CA GLN A 135 -3.64 7.36 -9.33
C GLN A 135 -3.33 8.61 -8.48
N GLU A 136 -2.39 9.46 -8.92
CA GLU A 136 -2.13 10.81 -8.36
C GLU A 136 -3.18 11.82 -8.87
#